data_AF-A0A1I7L2H3-F1
#
_entry.id   AF-A0A1I7L2H3-F1
#
_cell.length_a   1.000
_cell.length_b   1.000
_cell.length_c   1.000
_cell.angle_alpha   90.00
_cell.angle_beta   90.00
_cell.angle_gamma   90.00
#
_symmetry.space_group_name_H-M   'P 1'
#
loop_
_entity.id
_entity.type
_entity.pdbx_description
1 polymer ?
#
loop_
_entity_poly.entity_id
_entity_poly.type
_entity_poly.pdbx_seq_one_letter_code
_entity_poly.pdbx_strand_id
1 'polypeptide(L)' 'MDRFTSTALIDTEQAYEVLTTAGPDAFAIYFILEVLKDRAGITVEALAQLSNIPVAAAEKACYRLGLVQLGIEQ' A
#
# COMPACT_ATOMS: atom_id res chain seq x y z
N MET A 1 17.61 14.40 -21.92
CA MET A 1 17.94 13.76 -20.63
C MET A 1 16.76 14.00 -19.71
N ASP A 2 15.75 13.14 -19.80
CA ASP A 2 14.56 13.22 -18.97
C ASP A 2 14.94 12.93 -17.53
N ARG A 3 14.73 13.94 -16.68
CA ARG A 3 14.85 13.81 -15.23
C ARG A 3 13.81 12.78 -14.80
N PHE A 4 14.26 11.59 -14.43
CA PHE A 4 13.52 10.73 -13.51
C PHE A 4 13.46 11.45 -12.15
N THR A 5 12.55 12.42 -12.02
CA THR A 5 12.06 12.85 -10.72
C THR A 5 11.23 11.70 -10.19
N SER A 6 11.92 10.75 -9.57
CA SER A 6 11.30 9.77 -8.68
C SER A 6 10.75 10.55 -7.50
N THR A 7 9.52 11.06 -7.63
CA THR A 7 8.66 11.42 -6.50
C THR A 7 8.24 10.11 -5.83
N ALA A 8 9.20 9.39 -5.25
CA ALA A 8 8.88 8.55 -4.12
C ALA A 8 8.58 9.53 -2.99
N LEU A 9 7.30 9.72 -2.68
CA LEU A 9 6.73 10.56 -1.63
C LEU A 9 6.84 9.90 -0.24
N ILE A 10 7.76 8.94 -0.07
CA ILE A 10 7.96 8.20 1.16
C ILE A 10 9.37 8.41 1.69
N ASP A 11 9.45 8.76 2.97
CA ASP A 11 10.69 8.67 3.74
C ASP A 11 11.14 7.20 3.83
N THR A 12 12.32 6.88 3.31
CA THR A 12 12.82 5.49 3.22
C THR A 12 12.77 4.78 4.59
N GLU A 13 12.87 5.54 5.69
CA GLU A 13 12.73 5.03 7.05
C GLU A 13 11.32 4.52 7.36
N GLN A 14 10.26 5.23 6.94
CA GLN A 14 8.87 4.77 7.10
C GLN A 14 8.58 3.53 6.25
N ALA A 15 9.10 3.49 5.03
CA ALA A 15 8.97 2.34 4.15
C ALA A 15 9.62 1.10 4.80
N TYR A 16 10.81 1.29 5.38
CA TYR A 16 11.53 0.23 6.10
C TYR A 16 10.82 -0.19 7.39
N GLU A 17 10.25 0.76 8.14
CA GLU A 17 9.45 0.47 9.33
C GLU A 17 8.22 -0.38 8.99
N VAL A 18 7.47 -0.02 7.95
CA VAL A 18 6.33 -0.82 7.47
C VAL A 18 6.77 -2.23 7.07
N LEU A 19 7.87 -2.35 6.31
CA LEU A 19 8.41 -3.65 5.90
C LEU A 19 8.79 -4.53 7.10
N THR A 20 9.43 -3.95 8.11
CA THR A 20 9.92 -4.69 9.29
C THR A 20 8.82 -5.01 10.31
N THR A 21 7.80 -4.16 10.43
CA THR A 21 6.73 -4.30 11.43
C THR A 21 5.48 -5.00 10.90
N ALA A 22 5.02 -4.63 9.71
CA ALA A 22 3.77 -5.11 9.11
C ALA A 22 4.02 -6.23 8.09
N GLY A 23 5.22 -6.29 7.50
CA GLY A 23 5.67 -7.34 6.61
C GLY A 23 5.58 -6.96 5.12
N PRO A 24 6.04 -7.87 4.23
CA PRO A 24 6.19 -7.59 2.80
C PRO A 24 4.86 -7.31 2.08
N ASP A 25 3.77 -7.98 2.45
CA ASP A 25 2.46 -7.75 1.82
C ASP A 25 1.91 -6.35 2.13
N ALA A 26 2.09 -5.90 3.38
CA ALA A 26 1.73 -4.54 3.80
C ALA A 26 2.61 -3.49 3.14
N PHE A 27 3.91 -3.77 2.99
CA PHE A 27 4.81 -2.90 2.26
C PHE A 27 4.39 -2.73 0.79
N ALA A 28 4.01 -3.82 0.11
CA ALA A 28 3.53 -3.76 -1.27
C ALA A 28 2.26 -2.90 -1.42
N ILE A 29 1.27 -3.12 -0.55
CA ILE A 29 0.03 -2.33 -0.53
C ILE A 29 0.30 -0.86 -0.23
N TYR A 30 1.16 -0.58 0.75
CA TYR A 30 1.55 0.78 1.11
C TYR A 30 2.16 1.53 -0.07
N PHE A 31 3.06 0.88 -0.82
CA PHE A 31 3.67 1.47 -2.00
C PHE A 31 2.63 1.76 -3.08
N ILE A 32 1.70 0.83 -3.35
CA ILE A 32 0.62 1.02 -4.34
C ILE A 32 -0.26 2.23 -3.98
N LEU A 33 -0.64 2.36 -2.71
CA LEU A 33 -1.43 3.48 -2.22
C LEU A 33 -0.70 4.83 -2.34
N GLU A 34 0.62 4.81 -2.25
CA GLU A 34 1.44 6.01 -2.44
C GLU A 34 1.47 6.48 -3.90
N VAL A 35 1.61 5.55 -4.85
CA VAL A 35 1.62 5.90 -6.29
C VAL A 35 0.23 6.26 -6.83
N LEU A 36 -0.83 5.82 -6.14
CA LEU A 36 -2.21 6.15 -6.51
C LEU A 36 -2.53 7.61 -6.17
N LYS A 37 -2.69 8.41 -7.23
CA LYS A 37 -3.08 9.83 -7.14
C LYS A 37 -4.50 10.04 -6.61
N ASP A 38 -5.37 9.07 -6.83
CA ASP A 38 -6.72 9.03 -6.29
C ASP A 38 -6.91 7.70 -5.58
N ARG A 39 -7.32 7.78 -4.31
CA ARG A 39 -7.55 6.63 -3.43
C ARG A 39 -9.05 6.40 -3.20
N ALA A 40 -9.90 7.27 -3.73
CA ALA A 40 -11.35 7.15 -3.57
C ALA A 40 -11.85 5.89 -4.28
N GLY A 41 -12.53 5.02 -3.53
CA GLY A 41 -13.14 3.81 -4.08
C GLY A 41 -12.18 2.67 -4.40
N ILE A 42 -10.93 2.71 -3.94
CA ILE A 42 -10.08 1.52 -4.02
C ILE A 42 -10.55 0.48 -3.01
N THR A 43 -10.77 -0.75 -3.46
CA THR A 43 -11.18 -1.88 -2.60
C THR A 43 -9.99 -2.76 -2.25
N VAL A 44 -10.18 -3.63 -1.26
CA VAL A 44 -9.15 -4.59 -0.84
C VAL A 44 -8.82 -5.59 -1.96
N GLU A 45 -9.81 -5.99 -2.77
CA GLU A 45 -9.60 -6.87 -3.93
C GLU A 45 -8.78 -6.18 -5.01
N ALA A 46 -9.01 -4.88 -5.25
CA ALA A 46 -8.21 -4.11 -6.18
C ALA A 46 -6.75 -4.04 -5.71
N LEU A 47 -6.53 -3.82 -4.40
CA LEU A 47 -5.18 -3.86 -3.81
C LEU A 47 -4.53 -5.24 -3.91
N ALA A 48 -5.29 -6.31 -3.70
CA ALA A 48 -4.81 -7.69 -3.83
C ALA A 48 -4.35 -7.99 -5.27
N GLN A 49 -5.15 -7.58 -6.25
CA GLN A 49 -4.83 -7.73 -7.68
C GLN A 49 -3.59 -6.91 -8.06
N LEU A 50 -3.53 -5.64 -7.67
CA LEU A 50 -2.41 -4.76 -8.00
C LEU A 50 -1.11 -5.21 -7.33
N SER A 51 -1.19 -5.78 -6.12
CA SER A 51 -0.04 -6.30 -5.38
C SER A 51 0.32 -7.74 -5.76
N ASN A 52 -0.50 -8.40 -6.59
CA ASN A 52 -0.40 -9.83 -6.93
C ASN A 52 -0.29 -10.74 -5.70
N ILE A 53 -1.14 -10.51 -4.70
CA ILE A 53 -1.24 -11.32 -3.48
C ILE A 53 -2.67 -11.84 -3.28
N PRO A 54 -2.87 -12.92 -2.48
CA PRO A 54 -4.21 -13.38 -2.14
C PRO A 54 -5.03 -12.29 -1.41
N VAL A 55 -6.34 -12.24 -1.65
CA VAL A 55 -7.24 -11.26 -1.01
C VAL A 55 -7.14 -11.31 0.52
N ALA A 56 -7.09 -12.49 1.11
CA ALA A 56 -6.91 -12.66 2.56
C ALA A 56 -5.58 -12.08 3.09
N ALA A 57 -4.52 -12.10 2.28
CA ALA A 57 -3.25 -11.45 2.62
C ALA A 57 -3.37 -9.92 2.54
N ALA A 58 -4.09 -9.43 1.52
CA ALA A 58 -4.38 -8.01 1.36
C ALA A 58 -5.26 -7.45 2.50
N GLU A 59 -6.30 -8.17 2.92
CA GLU A 59 -7.14 -7.81 4.08
C GLU A 59 -6.29 -7.66 5.35
N LYS A 60 -5.45 -8.66 5.63
CA LYS A 60 -4.56 -8.66 6.79
C LYS A 60 -3.53 -7.54 6.74
N ALA A 61 -2.99 -7.27 5.56
CA ALA A 61 -2.07 -6.16 5.31
C ALA A 61 -2.76 -4.81 5.51
N CYS A 62 -3.97 -4.61 4.97
CA CYS A 62 -4.76 -3.40 5.17
C CYS A 62 -5.10 -3.17 6.65
N TYR A 63 -5.41 -4.23 7.39
CA TYR A 63 -5.61 -4.17 8.84
C TYR A 63 -4.33 -3.73 9.57
N ARG A 64 -3.19 -4.32 9.25
CA ARG A 64 -1.88 -3.97 9.86
C ARG A 64 -1.46 -2.53 9.57
N LEU A 65 -1.82 -2.01 8.41
CA LEU A 65 -1.57 -0.63 8.01
C LEU A 65 -2.60 0.36 8.59
N GLY A 66 -3.63 -0.12 9.30
CA GLY A 66 -4.70 0.74 9.83
C GLY A 66 -5.63 1.33 8.77
N LEU A 67 -5.63 0.80 7.54
CA LEU A 67 -6.38 1.36 6.41
C LEU A 67 -7.91 1.22 6.56
N VAL A 68 -8.36 0.30 7.41
CA VAL A 68 -9.79 0.12 7.73
C VAL A 68 -10.38 1.36 8.41
N GLN A 69 -9.55 2.20 9.04
CA GLN A 69 -9.97 3.49 9.61
C GLN A 69 -10.02 4.63 8.57
N LEU A 70 -9.53 4.40 7.34
CA LEU A 70 -9.42 5.40 6.27
C LEU A 70 -10.54 5.33 5.22
N GLY A 71 -11.56 4.50 5.43
CA GLY A 71 -12.73 4.42 4.54
C GLY A 71 -12.54 3.54 3.32
N ILE A 72 -11.55 2.63 3.33
CA ILE A 72 -11.50 1.52 2.37
C ILE A 72 -12.59 0.53 2.81
N GLU A 73 -13.74 0.60 2.15
CA GLU A 73 -14.85 -0.33 2.37
C GLU A 73 -14.38 -1.76 2.00
N GLN A 74 -14.69 -2.71 2.90
CA GLN A 74 -14.45 -4.14 2.70
C GLN A 74 -15.30 -4.68 1.56
#